data_AF-A0A9X8ZS78-F1
#
_entry.id   AF-A0A9X8ZS78-F1
#
_cell.length_a   1.000
_cell.length_b   1.000
_cell.length_c   1.000
_cell.angle_alpha   90.00
_cell.angle_beta   90.00
_cell.angle_gamma   90.00
#
_symmetry.space_group_name_H-M   'P 1'
#
loop_
_entity.id
_entity.type
_entity.pdbx_description
1 polymer ?
#
loop_
_entity_poly.entity_id
_entity_poly.type
_entity_poly.pdbx_seq_one_letter_code
_entity_poly.pdbx_strand_id
1 'polypeptide(L)' 'MIDTILHSAQRKVYTSKQFQTYAKEKGIITTMSYTGNCHDNALIESFYSHLKSKDSIRKI' A
#
# COMPACT_ATOMS: atom_id res chain seq x y z
N MET A 1 -12.72 19.28 7.41
CA MET A 1 -12.02 18.85 6.17
C MET A 1 -11.26 17.60 6.54
N ILE A 2 -11.49 16.47 5.87
CA ILE A 2 -10.81 15.20 6.18
C ILE A 2 -9.66 15.10 5.19
N ASP A 3 -8.43 15.10 5.70
CA ASP A 3 -7.24 14.93 4.85
C ASP A 3 -7.13 13.47 4.39
N THR A 4 -6.76 13.26 3.12
CA THR A 4 -6.64 11.91 2.55
C THR A 4 -5.37 11.25 3.08
N ILE A 5 -5.49 10.08 3.71
CA ILE A 5 -4.36 9.32 4.24
C ILE A 5 -4.11 8.08 3.38
N LEU A 6 -2.86 7.89 2.96
CA LEU A 6 -2.37 6.67 2.33
C LEU A 6 -1.48 5.91 3.32
N HIS A 7 -1.94 4.75 3.80
CA HIS A 7 -1.12 3.83 4.58
C HIS A 7 -0.51 2.75 3.67
N SER A 8 0.80 2.56 3.73
CA SER A 8 1.51 1.60 2.88
C SER A 8 2.62 0.85 3.62
N ALA A 9 2.97 -0.35 3.14
CA ALA A 9 4.21 -0.99 3.54
C ALA A 9 5.45 -0.18 3.10
N GLN A 10 6.59 -0.41 3.75
CA GLN A 10 7.89 0.26 3.48
C GLN A 10 8.58 -0.15 2.17
N ARG A 11 7.82 -0.34 1.09
CA ARG A 11 8.42 -0.69 -0.21
C ARG A 11 9.18 0.52 -0.79
N LYS A 12 10.23 0.24 -1.57
CA LYS A 12 11.09 1.25 -2.22
C LYS A 12 10.30 2.30 -3.02
N VAL A 13 9.19 1.90 -3.64
CA VAL A 13 8.33 2.81 -4.42
C VAL A 13 7.73 3.89 -3.53
N TYR A 14 7.11 3.49 -2.42
CA TYR A 14 6.40 4.40 -1.51
C TYR A 14 7.34 5.21 -0.60
N THR A 15 8.57 4.73 -0.42
CA THR A 15 9.64 5.47 0.29
C THR A 15 10.45 6.38 -0.63
N SER A 16 10.25 6.30 -1.96
CA SER A 16 11.00 7.12 -2.92
C SER A 16 10.64 8.60 -2.80
N LYS A 17 11.64 9.46 -3.01
CA LYS A 17 11.44 10.92 -2.99
C LYS A 17 10.43 11.39 -4.05
N GLN A 18 10.45 10.77 -5.23
CA GLN A 18 9.50 11.08 -6.30
C GLN A 18 8.05 10.84 -5.87
N PHE A 19 7.78 9.69 -5.26
CA PHE A 19 6.44 9.35 -4.77
C PHE A 19 5.99 10.28 -3.63
N GLN A 20 6.89 10.58 -2.69
CA GLN A 20 6.62 11.47 -1.57
C GLN A 20 6.30 12.91 -2.02
N THR A 21 7.05 13.43 -3.00
CA THR A 21 6.74 14.73 -3.62
C THR A 21 5.37 14.71 -4.29
N TYR A 22 5.08 13.67 -5.09
CA TYR A 22 3.79 13.52 -5.76
C TYR A 22 2.62 13.46 -4.77
N ALA A 23 2.74 12.69 -3.69
CA ALA A 23 1.70 12.58 -2.67
C ALA A 23 1.45 13.94 -1.99
N LYS A 24 2.52 14.67 -1.66
CA LYS A 24 2.43 16.02 -1.07
C LYS A 24 1.73 17.02 -2.01
N GLU A 25 2.07 17.02 -3.29
CA GLU A 25 1.42 17.86 -4.31
C GLU A 25 -0.08 17.58 -4.46
N LYS A 26 -0.50 16.35 -4.17
CA LYS A 26 -1.90 15.92 -4.18
C LYS A 26 -2.63 16.11 -2.85
N GLY A 27 -1.96 16.66 -1.83
CA GLY A 27 -2.54 16.81 -0.49
C GLY A 27 -2.79 15.48 0.22
N ILE A 28 -2.02 14.44 -0.12
CA ILE A 28 -2.12 13.11 0.47
C ILE A 28 -1.08 12.99 1.59
N ILE A 29 -1.54 12.61 2.79
CA ILE A 29 -0.67 12.29 3.91
C ILE A 29 -0.27 10.82 3.79
N THR A 30 1.01 10.54 3.63
CA THR A 30 1.51 9.15 3.58
C THR A 30 1.94 8.69 4.97
N THR A 31 1.47 7.51 5.39
CA THR A 31 1.92 6.80 6.58
C THR A 31 2.42 5.41 6.19
N MET A 32 3.34 4.86 6.96
CA MET A 32 3.99 3.60 6.60
C MET A 32 4.00 2.63 7.79
N SER A 33 3.86 1.33 7.50
CA SER A 33 3.90 0.27 8.52
C SER A 33 5.26 0.21 9.22
N TYR A 34 5.29 -0.20 10.49
CA TYR A 34 6.56 -0.37 11.22
C TYR A 34 7.33 -1.62 10.73
N THR A 35 8.66 -1.55 10.75
CA THR A 35 9.50 -2.71 10.39
C THR A 35 9.28 -3.82 11.42
N GLY A 36 8.92 -5.02 10.96
CA GLY A 36 8.65 -6.17 11.83
C GLY A 36 7.20 -6.32 12.28
N ASN A 37 6.30 -5.38 11.94
CA ASN A 37 4.87 -5.53 12.19
C ASN A 37 4.15 -5.99 10.92
N CYS A 38 3.98 -7.30 10.74
CA CYS A 38 3.28 -7.87 9.60
C CYS A 38 1.76 -7.64 9.63
N HIS A 39 1.18 -7.31 10.80
CA HIS A 39 -0.25 -7.15 10.96
C HIS A 39 -0.79 -5.88 10.30
N ASP A 40 0.02 -4.81 10.25
CA ASP A 40 -0.35 -3.54 9.61
C ASP A 40 -0.71 -3.71 8.13
N ASN A 41 -0.10 -4.68 7.46
CA ASN A 41 -0.30 -4.94 6.04
C ASN A 41 -1.19 -6.17 5.76
N ALA A 42 -1.62 -6.89 6.80
CA ALA A 42 -2.31 -8.17 6.66
C ALA A 42 -3.63 -8.07 5.86
N LEU A 43 -4.37 -6.97 6.03
CA LEU A 43 -5.64 -6.76 5.31
C LEU A 43 -5.43 -6.67 3.79
N ILE A 44 -4.48 -5.84 3.35
CA ILE A 44 -4.21 -5.65 1.92
C ILE A 44 -3.51 -6.88 1.33
N GLU A 45 -2.68 -7.59 2.09
CA GLU A 45 -2.06 -8.84 1.67
C GLU A 45 -3.09 -9.96 1.51
N SER A 46 -4.05 -10.06 2.44
CA SER A 46 -5.18 -10.99 2.32
C SER A 46 -5.99 -10.67 1.08
N PHE A 47 -6.39 -9.41 0.87
CA PHE A 47 -7.12 -9.00 -0.33
C PHE A 47 -6.36 -9.33 -1.63
N TYR A 48 -5.06 -9.05 -1.68
CA TYR A 48 -4.23 -9.34 -2.84
C TYR A 48 -4.07 -10.84 -3.09
N SER A 49 -4.01 -11.65 -2.04
CA SER A 49 -3.98 -13.11 -2.15
C SER A 49 -5.30 -13.66 -2.70
N HIS A 50 -6.43 -13.10 -2.27
CA HIS A 50 -7.75 -13.42 -2.84
C HIS A 50 -7.85 -13.06 -4.32
N LEU A 51 -7.30 -11.91 -4.75
CA LEU A 51 -7.25 -11.51 -6.16
C LEU A 51 -6.44 -12.52 -6.99
N LYS A 52 -5.22 -12.87 -6.53
CA LYS A 52 -4.38 -13.86 -7.20
C LYS A 52 -5.07 -15.22 -7.33
N SER A 53 -5.76 -15.66 -6.29
CA SER A 53 -6.49 -16.93 -6.32
C SER A 53 -7.58 -16.93 -7.41
N LYS A 54 -8.33 -15.83 -7.57
CA LYS A 54 -9.35 -15.68 -8.62
C LYS A 54 -8.75 -15.62 -10.03
N ASP A 55 -7.60 -14.98 -10.20
CA ASP A 55 -6.90 -14.89 -11.50
C ASP A 55 -6.21 -16.21 -11.88
N SER A 56 -5.79 -17.02 -10.90
CA SER A 56 -5.16 -18.32 -11.13
C SER A 56 -6.11 -19.38 -11.68
N ILE A 57 -7.44 -19.17 -11.55
CA ILE A 57 -8.48 -20.05 -12.09
C ILE A 57 -8.67 -19.85 -13.61
N ARG A 58 -8.05 -18.82 -14.22
CA ARG A 58 -8.15 -18.51 -15.66
C ARG A 58 -6.93 -18.93 -16.50
N LYS A 59 -6.07 -19.83 -16.00
CA LYS A 59 -4.93 -20.39 -16.74
C LYS A 59 -5.05 -21.91 -16.99
N ILE A 60 -6.24 -22.39 -17.35
CA ILE A 60 -6.48 -23.73 -17.90
C ILE A 60 -6.99 -23.57 -19.34
#